data_AF-A0A2M9JBC3-F1
#
_entry.id   AF-A0A2M9JBC3-F1
#
_cell.length_a   1.000
_cell.length_b   1.000
_cell.length_c   1.000
_cell.angle_alpha   90.00
_cell.angle_beta   90.00
_cell.angle_gamma   90.00
#
_symmetry.space_group_name_H-M   'P 1'
#
loop_
_entity.id
_entity.type
_entity.pdbx_description
1 polymer ?
#
loop_
_entity_poly.entity_id
_entity_poly.type
_entity_poly.pdbx_seq_one_letter_code
_entity_poly.pdbx_strand_id
1 'polypeptide(L)'
;MGNDAKVRDRDRFSTAARLKVLGEQTAARVYRSQNKRQARRSRLTGRAALLALVLCSLIVALAYPMRQYVSQRADISDQQRKAADAQQAVERLRDEKARLQDDAYIEKLAREHLHMQFPGETGFTVVDPDAANKHREDKGATSRAWHSNLWDGVDKADRPAN
;
A
#
# COMPACT_ATOMS: atom_id res chain seq x y z
N MET A 1 -113.43 -17.89 -41.08
CA MET A 1 -112.49 -18.96 -40.69
C MET A 1 -111.10 -18.35 -40.68
N GLY A 2 -110.28 -18.35 -39.65
CA GLY A 2 -110.36 -18.88 -38.30
C GLY A 2 -109.11 -18.36 -37.58
N ASN A 3 -109.35 -17.72 -36.45
CA ASN A 3 -108.63 -17.76 -35.17
C ASN A 3 -107.13 -18.12 -35.02
N ASP A 4 -106.57 -17.43 -34.03
CA ASP A 4 -105.68 -17.89 -32.97
C ASP A 4 -104.15 -17.81 -33.12
N ALA A 5 -103.64 -16.75 -32.51
CA ALA A 5 -102.73 -16.79 -31.36
C ALA A 5 -101.48 -17.68 -31.43
N LYS A 6 -100.31 -17.04 -31.48
CA LYS A 6 -99.21 -17.44 -30.59
C LYS A 6 -98.29 -16.29 -30.21
N VAL A 7 -98.39 -15.92 -28.95
CA VAL A 7 -97.46 -15.15 -28.11
C VAL A 7 -96.03 -15.70 -28.22
N ARG A 8 -95.02 -14.84 -28.38
CA ARG A 8 -93.87 -14.80 -27.43
C ARG A 8 -92.96 -13.58 -27.55
N ASP A 9 -92.99 -12.83 -26.45
CA ASP A 9 -91.95 -11.98 -25.84
C ASP A 9 -90.53 -12.46 -26.18
N ARG A 10 -89.71 -11.58 -26.79
CA ARG A 10 -88.27 -11.83 -26.96
C ARG A 10 -87.41 -10.59 -27.22
N ASP A 11 -87.77 -9.43 -26.67
CA ASP A 11 -86.97 -8.19 -26.84
C ASP A 11 -86.55 -7.55 -25.50
N ARG A 12 -86.09 -8.39 -24.58
CA ARG A 12 -85.35 -7.91 -23.39
C ARG A 12 -83.96 -8.55 -23.45
N PHE A 13 -82.93 -7.79 -23.12
CA PHE A 13 -81.51 -8.16 -23.11
C PHE A 13 -80.72 -7.96 -24.41
N SER A 14 -80.42 -6.70 -24.75
CA SER A 14 -79.09 -6.40 -25.35
C SER A 14 -78.62 -4.95 -25.20
N THR A 15 -78.91 -4.31 -24.08
CA THR A 15 -78.30 -3.01 -23.73
C THR A 15 -76.94 -3.15 -23.04
N ALA A 16 -76.63 -4.31 -22.45
CA ALA A 16 -75.34 -4.54 -21.78
C ALA A 16 -74.18 -4.87 -22.73
N ALA A 17 -74.47 -5.39 -23.93
CA ALA A 17 -73.43 -5.79 -24.89
C ALA A 17 -72.89 -4.61 -25.72
N ARG A 18 -73.68 -3.54 -25.92
CA ARG A 18 -73.28 -2.39 -26.74
C ARG A 18 -72.27 -1.45 -26.07
N LEU A 19 -72.17 -1.45 -24.74
CA LEU A 19 -71.22 -0.58 -24.02
C LEU A 19 -69.81 -1.17 -23.89
N LYS A 20 -69.64 -2.48 -24.05
CA LYS A 20 -68.32 -3.13 -23.88
C LYS A 20 -67.46 -3.09 -25.15
N VAL A 21 -68.08 -3.09 -26.33
CA VAL A 21 -67.38 -3.12 -27.63
C VAL A 21 -66.70 -1.78 -27.97
N LEU A 22 -67.17 -0.66 -27.41
CA LEU A 22 -66.55 0.67 -27.60
C LEU A 22 -65.34 0.93 -26.68
N GLY A 23 -65.24 0.25 -25.53
CA GLY A 23 -64.11 0.36 -24.61
C GLY A 23 -62.87 -0.44 -25.05
N GLU A 24 -63.06 -1.54 -25.78
CA GLU A 24 -61.96 -2.41 -26.21
C GLU A 24 -61.20 -1.87 -27.44
N GLN A 25 -61.87 -1.15 -28.35
CA GLN A 25 -61.24 -0.65 -29.58
C GLN A 25 -60.37 0.60 -29.38
N THR A 26 -60.59 1.36 -28.31
CA THR A 26 -59.77 2.54 -27.96
C THR A 26 -58.52 2.15 -27.16
N ALA A 27 -58.60 1.15 -26.29
CA ALA A 27 -57.46 0.63 -25.53
C ALA A 27 -56.38 -0.01 -26.45
N ALA A 28 -56.80 -0.75 -27.49
CA ALA A 28 -55.88 -1.45 -28.38
C ALA A 28 -55.03 -0.50 -29.26
N ARG A 29 -55.54 0.67 -29.61
CA ARG A 29 -54.78 1.67 -30.40
C ARG A 29 -53.77 2.44 -29.56
N VAL A 30 -54.07 2.70 -28.28
CA VAL A 30 -53.16 3.40 -27.38
C VAL A 30 -51.98 2.50 -26.95
N TYR A 31 -52.23 1.20 -26.69
CA TYR A 31 -51.18 0.26 -26.28
C TYR A 31 -50.14 -0.05 -27.38
N ARG A 32 -50.56 -0.11 -28.65
CA ARG A 32 -49.65 -0.43 -29.77
C ARG A 32 -48.70 0.72 -30.13
N SER A 33 -49.06 1.95 -29.78
CA SER A 33 -48.28 3.16 -30.13
C SER A 33 -47.16 3.49 -29.13
N GLN A 34 -47.29 3.09 -27.86
CA GLN A 34 -46.26 3.28 -26.84
C GLN A 34 -45.07 2.31 -27.01
N ASN A 35 -45.32 1.04 -27.30
CA ASN A 35 -44.25 0.04 -27.43
C ASN A 35 -43.30 0.27 -28.62
N LYS A 36 -43.77 0.87 -29.72
CA LYS A 36 -42.92 1.16 -30.89
C LYS A 36 -41.97 2.33 -30.67
N ARG A 37 -42.40 3.35 -29.90
CA ARG A 37 -41.55 4.47 -29.48
C ARG A 37 -40.59 4.04 -28.36
N GLN A 38 -41.03 3.17 -27.45
CA GLN A 38 -40.18 2.53 -26.45
C GLN A 38 -39.10 1.67 -27.11
N ALA A 39 -39.39 0.92 -28.20
CA ALA A 39 -38.38 0.10 -28.89
C ALA A 39 -37.33 0.92 -29.67
N ARG A 40 -37.70 2.05 -30.28
CA ARG A 40 -36.73 2.95 -30.92
C ARG A 40 -35.94 3.81 -29.93
N ARG A 41 -36.56 4.26 -28.83
CA ARG A 41 -35.83 4.83 -27.69
C ARG A 41 -34.92 3.76 -27.09
N SER A 42 -35.42 2.60 -26.68
CA SER A 42 -34.67 1.47 -26.09
C SER A 42 -33.44 1.03 -26.87
N ARG A 43 -33.43 1.05 -28.21
CA ARG A 43 -32.21 0.72 -28.98
C ARG A 43 -31.14 1.82 -28.92
N LEU A 44 -31.55 3.08 -28.87
CA LEU A 44 -30.65 4.23 -28.67
C LEU A 44 -30.27 4.38 -27.19
N THR A 45 -31.22 4.25 -26.27
CA THR A 45 -31.02 4.28 -24.81
C THR A 45 -30.22 3.07 -24.33
N GLY A 46 -30.35 1.90 -24.97
CA GLY A 46 -29.58 0.70 -24.64
C GLY A 46 -28.12 0.79 -25.11
N ARG A 47 -27.87 1.29 -26.33
CA ARG A 47 -26.51 1.59 -26.79
C ARG A 47 -25.89 2.73 -25.98
N ALA A 48 -26.66 3.77 -25.66
CA ALA A 48 -26.22 4.87 -24.80
C ALA A 48 -25.95 4.39 -23.37
N ALA A 49 -26.74 3.48 -22.80
CA ALA A 49 -26.51 2.89 -21.49
C ALA A 49 -25.25 2.03 -21.46
N LEU A 50 -25.01 1.23 -22.50
CA LEU A 50 -23.76 0.48 -22.66
C LEU A 50 -22.56 1.42 -22.79
N LEU A 51 -22.66 2.48 -23.60
CA LEU A 51 -21.61 3.49 -23.71
C LEU A 51 -21.34 4.19 -22.38
N ALA A 52 -22.38 4.53 -21.62
CA ALA A 52 -22.24 5.12 -20.29
C ALA A 52 -21.58 4.17 -19.29
N LEU A 53 -21.93 2.87 -19.32
CA LEU A 53 -21.29 1.85 -18.50
C LEU A 53 -19.82 1.64 -18.86
N VAL A 54 -19.51 1.55 -20.16
CA VAL A 54 -18.13 1.45 -20.66
C VAL A 54 -17.33 2.68 -20.25
N LEU A 55 -17.90 3.88 -20.38
CA LEU A 55 -17.25 5.13 -19.96
C LEU A 55 -17.01 5.15 -18.45
N CYS A 56 -17.99 4.74 -17.63
CA CYS A 56 -17.81 4.62 -16.18
C CYS A 56 -16.74 3.60 -15.82
N SER A 57 -16.74 2.43 -16.48
CA SER A 57 -15.71 1.40 -16.31
C SER A 57 -14.33 1.92 -16.69
N LEU A 58 -14.22 2.65 -17.80
CA LEU A 58 -12.98 3.27 -18.25
C LEU A 58 -12.48 4.30 -17.23
N ILE A 59 -13.36 5.17 -16.74
CA ILE A 59 -13.03 6.18 -15.72
C ILE A 59 -12.54 5.49 -14.43
N VAL A 60 -13.22 4.45 -13.94
CA VAL A 60 -12.79 3.71 -12.74
C VAL A 60 -11.45 3.01 -12.98
N ALA A 61 -11.27 2.40 -14.15
CA ALA A 61 -10.04 1.72 -14.54
C ALA A 61 -8.85 2.67 -14.71
N LEU A 62 -9.07 3.95 -15.08
CA LEU A 62 -8.03 4.98 -15.16
C LEU A 62 -7.84 5.77 -13.85
N ALA A 63 -8.87 5.91 -13.02
CA ALA A 63 -8.79 6.61 -11.73
C ALA A 63 -7.91 5.85 -10.73
N TYR A 64 -7.93 4.51 -10.76
CA TYR A 64 -7.10 3.67 -9.91
C TYR A 64 -5.58 3.81 -10.21
N PRO A 65 -5.08 3.69 -11.46
CA PRO A 65 -3.66 3.81 -11.79
C PRO A 65 -3.10 5.23 -11.68
N MET A 66 -3.92 6.29 -11.78
CA MET A 66 -3.44 7.67 -11.61
C MET A 66 -2.82 7.92 -10.24
N ARG A 67 -3.34 7.29 -9.18
CA ARG A 67 -2.81 7.46 -7.81
C ARG A 67 -1.40 6.89 -7.64
N GLN A 68 -1.05 5.85 -8.39
CA GLN A 68 0.28 5.24 -8.36
C GLN A 68 1.29 5.96 -9.26
N TYR A 69 0.82 6.66 -10.29
CA TYR A 69 1.71 7.31 -11.26
C TYR A 69 2.34 8.61 -10.76
N VAL A 70 1.67 9.29 -9.82
CA VAL A 70 2.15 10.56 -9.25
C VAL A 70 3.16 10.35 -8.11
N SER A 71 3.09 9.23 -7.37
CA SER A 71 4.08 8.89 -6.32
C SER A 71 5.39 8.39 -6.91
N GLN A 72 5.36 7.62 -8.00
CA GLN A 72 6.54 6.99 -8.60
C GLN A 72 7.64 7.99 -9.03
N ARG A 73 7.28 9.22 -9.44
CA ARG A 73 8.30 10.20 -9.88
C ARG A 73 9.10 10.80 -8.73
N ALA A 74 8.48 11.05 -7.58
CA ALA A 74 9.23 11.46 -6.38
C ALA A 74 10.08 10.30 -5.87
N ASP A 75 9.52 9.09 -5.89
CA ASP A 75 10.17 7.87 -5.42
C ASP A 75 11.46 7.57 -6.19
N ILE A 76 11.50 7.77 -7.52
CA ILE A 76 12.72 7.56 -8.31
C ILE A 76 13.84 8.50 -7.88
N SER A 77 13.55 9.79 -7.68
CA SER A 77 14.57 10.76 -7.27
C SER A 77 15.09 10.49 -5.85
N ASP A 78 14.20 10.08 -4.95
CA ASP A 78 14.57 9.72 -3.58
C ASP A 78 15.35 8.41 -3.52
N GLN A 79 14.99 7.41 -4.34
CA GLN A 79 15.73 6.15 -4.44
C GLN A 79 17.13 6.36 -5.01
N GLN A 80 17.27 7.22 -6.03
CA GLN A 80 18.57 7.56 -6.60
C GLN A 80 19.46 8.30 -5.60
N ARG A 81 18.91 9.25 -4.83
CA ARG A 81 19.63 9.93 -3.74
C ARG A 81 20.12 8.94 -2.69
N LYS A 82 19.23 8.06 -2.21
CA LYS A 82 19.59 7.00 -1.25
C LYS A 82 20.69 6.07 -1.78
N ALA A 83 20.64 5.71 -3.06
CA ALA A 83 21.67 4.89 -3.68
C ALA A 83 23.02 5.61 -3.74
N ALA A 84 23.03 6.90 -4.11
CA ALA A 84 24.24 7.72 -4.14
C ALA A 84 24.85 7.88 -2.74
N ASP A 85 24.02 8.19 -1.74
CA ASP A 85 24.46 8.34 -0.34
C ASP A 85 25.04 7.01 0.20
N ALA A 86 24.40 5.88 -0.10
CA ALA A 86 24.89 4.56 0.27
C ALA A 86 26.22 4.23 -0.41
N GLN A 87 26.38 4.56 -1.69
CA GLN A 87 27.63 4.37 -2.42
C GLN A 87 28.77 5.19 -1.79
N GLN A 88 28.53 6.47 -1.47
CA GLN A 88 29.52 7.31 -0.79
C GLN A 88 29.88 6.77 0.60
N ALA A 89 28.90 6.24 1.35
CA ALA A 89 29.16 5.63 2.64
C ALA A 89 30.03 4.38 2.52
N VAL A 90 29.77 3.52 1.53
CA VAL A 90 30.59 2.33 1.25
C VAL A 90 32.01 2.71 0.87
N GLU A 91 32.20 3.73 0.04
CA GLU A 91 33.53 4.19 -0.37
C GLU A 91 34.33 4.72 0.83
N ARG A 92 33.74 5.59 1.64
CA ARG A 92 34.35 6.08 2.90
C ARG A 92 34.74 4.94 3.85
N LEU A 93 33.85 3.97 4.04
CA LEU A 93 34.11 2.81 4.91
C LEU A 93 35.21 1.91 4.35
N ARG A 94 35.31 1.78 3.02
CA ARG A 94 36.40 1.05 2.37
C ARG A 94 37.73 1.75 2.58
N ASP A 95 37.77 3.06 2.45
CA ASP A 95 38.98 3.85 2.70
C ASP A 95 39.43 3.76 4.16
N GLU A 96 38.49 3.86 5.11
CA GLU A 96 38.78 3.71 6.53
C GLU A 96 39.29 2.30 6.85
N LYS A 97 38.66 1.27 6.28
CA LYS A 97 39.13 -0.12 6.39
C LYS A 97 40.52 -0.28 5.81
N ALA A 98 40.83 0.31 4.66
CA ALA A 98 42.15 0.24 4.05
C ALA A 98 43.21 0.90 4.92
N ARG A 99 42.90 2.03 5.57
CA ARG A 99 43.80 2.70 6.53
C ARG A 99 44.03 1.84 7.78
N LEU A 100 43.00 1.15 8.25
CA LEU A 100 43.08 0.22 9.38
C LEU A 100 43.80 -1.10 9.05
N GLN A 101 44.20 -1.35 7.80
CA GLN A 101 45.04 -2.51 7.44
C GLN A 101 46.54 -2.22 7.57
N ASP A 102 46.93 -0.97 7.79
CA ASP A 102 48.32 -0.59 8.02
C ASP A 102 48.66 -0.71 9.52
N ASP A 103 49.58 -1.61 9.84
CA ASP A 103 50.04 -1.85 11.22
C ASP A 103 50.59 -0.57 11.87
N ALA A 104 51.24 0.31 11.10
CA ALA A 104 51.77 1.58 11.62
C ALA A 104 50.65 2.56 12.00
N TYR A 105 49.52 2.52 11.29
CA TYR A 105 48.35 3.33 11.60
C TYR A 105 47.66 2.81 12.87
N ILE A 106 47.56 1.48 13.03
CA ILE A 106 47.04 0.84 14.25
C ILE A 106 47.92 1.17 15.45
N GLU A 107 49.25 1.09 15.31
CA GLU A 107 50.19 1.40 16.40
C GLU A 107 50.03 2.84 16.87
N LYS A 108 49.92 3.80 15.94
CA LYS A 108 49.69 5.21 16.26
C LYS A 108 48.38 5.38 17.03
N LEU A 109 47.29 4.78 16.55
CA LEU A 109 45.97 4.88 17.18
C LEU A 109 45.96 4.24 18.58
N ALA A 110 46.65 3.11 18.74
CA ALA A 110 46.80 2.43 20.01
C ALA A 110 47.64 3.24 21.01
N ARG A 111 48.70 3.92 20.57
CA ARG A 111 49.49 4.81 21.42
C ARG A 111 48.69 6.04 21.85
N GLU A 112 47.93 6.65 20.94
CA GLU A 112 47.12 7.85 21.20
C GLU A 112 45.93 7.58 22.13
N HIS A 113 45.16 6.52 21.86
CA HIS A 113 43.90 6.28 22.57
C HIS A 113 43.99 5.26 23.69
N LEU A 114 44.88 4.26 23.58
CA LEU A 114 44.99 3.17 24.56
C LEU A 114 46.22 3.32 25.46
N HIS A 115 47.01 4.39 25.28
CA HIS A 115 48.31 4.58 25.94
C HIS A 115 49.20 3.33 25.83
N MET A 116 49.10 2.61 24.69
CA MET A 116 49.84 1.39 24.45
C MET A 116 51.34 1.68 24.48
N GLN A 117 52.06 0.86 25.27
CA GLN A 117 53.51 0.92 25.44
C GLN A 117 54.10 -0.44 25.12
N PHE A 118 55.24 -0.45 24.46
CA PHE A 118 55.98 -1.68 24.23
C PHE A 118 56.64 -2.19 25.52
N PRO A 119 56.88 -3.51 25.65
CA PRO A 119 57.59 -4.07 26.80
C PRO A 119 58.98 -3.41 26.93
N GLY A 120 59.18 -2.62 27.98
CA GLY A 120 60.42 -1.86 28.23
C GLY A 120 60.29 -0.33 28.13
N GLU A 121 59.17 0.19 27.64
CA GLU A 121 58.86 1.63 27.69
C GLU A 121 58.33 2.03 29.07
N THR A 122 58.73 3.21 29.57
CA THR A 122 58.29 3.72 30.89
C THR A 122 57.18 4.76 30.72
N GLY A 123 55.94 4.36 31.00
CA GLY A 123 54.79 5.25 30.98
C GLY A 123 54.71 6.14 32.21
N PHE A 124 54.56 7.44 32.00
CA PHE A 124 54.31 8.40 33.08
C PHE A 124 52.83 8.78 33.08
N THR A 125 52.11 8.39 34.13
CA THR A 125 50.73 8.84 34.38
C THR A 125 50.74 9.84 35.52
N VAL A 126 50.16 11.02 35.30
CA VAL A 126 49.98 12.03 36.36
C VAL A 126 48.83 11.56 37.26
N VAL A 127 49.13 11.24 38.51
CA VAL A 127 48.14 10.81 39.50
C VAL A 127 47.64 12.02 40.26
N ASP A 128 46.36 12.35 40.10
CA ASP A 128 45.66 13.26 41.00
C ASP A 128 45.36 12.51 42.32
N PRO A 129 45.78 13.04 43.49
CA PRO A 129 45.60 12.38 44.78
C PRO A 129 44.13 12.09 45.13
N ASP A 130 43.17 12.88 44.64
CA ASP A 130 41.74 12.65 44.91
C ASP A 130 41.15 11.55 44.01
N ALA A 131 41.70 11.34 42.82
CA ALA A 131 41.30 10.27 41.91
C ALA A 131 41.82 8.89 42.35
N ALA A 132 42.98 8.85 43.02
CA ALA A 132 43.62 7.62 43.49
C ALA A 132 42.81 6.87 44.56
N ASN A 133 42.04 7.58 45.39
CA ASN A 133 41.20 6.97 46.42
C ASN A 133 39.93 6.33 45.83
N LYS A 134 39.30 6.96 44.84
CA LYS A 134 38.11 6.40 44.15
C LYS A 134 38.41 5.12 43.38
N HIS A 135 39.56 5.04 42.71
CA HIS A 135 39.96 3.85 41.92
C HIS A 135 40.27 2.61 42.77
N ARG A 136 40.46 2.75 44.08
CA ARG A 136 40.76 1.63 44.98
C ARG A 136 39.49 0.89 45.41
N GLU A 137 38.33 1.56 45.40
CA GLU A 137 37.04 1.00 45.81
C GLU A 137 36.38 0.15 44.71
N ASP A 138 36.60 0.48 43.43
CA ASP A 138 35.96 -0.20 42.29
C ASP A 138 36.64 -1.51 41.83
N LYS A 139 37.83 -1.86 42.34
CA LYS A 139 38.62 -3.02 41.88
C LYS A 139 38.07 -4.40 42.32
N GLY A 140 36.95 -4.44 43.03
CA GLY A 140 36.40 -5.68 43.63
C GLY A 140 35.58 -6.59 42.70
N ALA A 141 35.22 -6.18 41.48
CA ALA A 141 34.05 -6.76 40.81
C ALA A 141 34.26 -7.63 39.55
N THR A 142 35.46 -7.83 38.99
CA THR A 142 35.59 -8.61 37.73
C THR A 142 36.83 -9.49 37.64
N SER A 143 36.66 -10.80 37.82
CA SER A 143 37.70 -11.83 37.65
C SER A 143 38.03 -12.16 36.18
N ARG A 144 37.32 -11.54 35.22
CA ARG A 144 37.51 -11.78 33.78
C ARG A 144 37.96 -10.49 33.10
N ALA A 145 38.99 -10.58 32.26
CA ALA A 145 39.50 -9.44 31.49
C ALA A 145 38.38 -8.87 30.60
N TRP A 146 38.15 -7.55 30.65
CA TRP A 146 37.08 -6.88 29.91
C TRP A 146 37.07 -7.21 28.40
N HIS A 147 38.26 -7.37 27.82
CA HIS A 147 38.45 -7.74 26.41
C HIS A 147 37.79 -9.08 26.07
N SER A 148 37.84 -10.06 26.96
CA SER A 148 37.17 -11.36 26.73
C SER A 148 35.64 -11.27 26.77
N ASN A 149 35.06 -10.31 27.51
CA ASN A 149 33.62 -10.05 27.46
C ASN A 149 33.21 -9.39 26.13
N LEU A 150 34.08 -8.54 25.57
CA LEU A 150 33.84 -7.89 24.29
C LEU A 150 33.81 -8.90 23.13
N TRP A 151 34.80 -9.80 23.06
CA TRP A 151 34.83 -10.81 22.00
C TRP A 151 33.67 -11.81 22.09
N ASP A 152 33.25 -12.19 23.29
CA ASP A 152 32.06 -13.03 23.47
C ASP A 152 30.78 -12.35 22.94
N GLY A 153 30.70 -11.02 23.02
CA GLY A 153 29.61 -10.23 22.45
C GLY A 153 29.61 -10.22 20.91
N VAL A 154 30.78 -10.07 20.29
CA VAL A 154 30.94 -10.10 18.82
C VAL A 154 30.62 -11.49 18.28
N ASP A 155 31.15 -12.55 18.90
CA ASP A 155 30.87 -13.95 18.54
C ASP A 155 29.38 -14.29 18.66
N LYS A 156 28.67 -13.70 19.62
CA LYS A 156 27.21 -13.88 19.76
C LYS A 156 26.43 -13.17 18.65
N ALA A 157 26.89 -12.01 18.19
CA ALA A 157 26.23 -11.24 17.15
C ALA A 157 26.41 -11.82 15.73
N ASP A 158 27.51 -12.53 15.48
CA ASP A 158 27.79 -13.16 14.18
C ASP A 158 27.02 -14.49 13.95
N ARG A 159 26.42 -15.05 15.01
CA ARG A 159 25.58 -16.24 14.87
C ARG A 159 24.21 -15.85 14.29
N PRO A 160 23.80 -16.40 13.13
CA PRO A 160 22.48 -16.10 12.57
C PRO A 160 21.39 -16.60 13.53
N ALA A 161 20.42 -15.73 13.82
CA ALA A 161 19.24 -16.11 14.60
C ALA A 161 18.49 -17.23 13.85
N ASN A 162 18.53 -18.43 14.42
CA ASN A 162 17.80 -19.59 13.94
C ASN A 162 16.35 -19.57 14.43
#